data_AF-I8UYA5-F1
#
_entry.id   AF-I8UYA5-F1
#
_cell.length_a   1.000
_cell.length_b   1.000
_cell.length_c   1.000
_cell.angle_alpha   90.00
_cell.angle_beta   90.00
_cell.angle_gamma   90.00
#
_symmetry.space_group_name_H-M   'P 1'
#
loop_
_entity.id
_entity.type
_entity.pdbx_description
1 polymer ?
#
loop_
_entity_poly.entity_id
_entity_poly.type
_entity_poly.pdbx_seq_one_letter_code
_entity_poly.pdbx_strand_id
1 'polypeptide(L)'
;MELQIIQNKIYEIRGQKVMLDFDLAELYGTETRLLKRAVRRNMERFPDDFMFELTNEEANCLLSSRVSQIGIPQYNFSAYTPFAFTEQGVAMLSSVLHSTVAIKVNINIMRAFVSIRQYVLASDTKNQEIDELRQRIQELESQGSKAFAMINQIGEETLEAINDLSEDTRKELDSIYLALSELADKEKTESLKSKHRRPIGFIHYDNEE
;
A
#
# COMPACT_ATOMS: atom_id res chain seq x y z
N MET A 1 -22.44 3.70 -24.11
CA MET A 1 -23.42 4.67 -24.64
C MET A 1 -24.61 4.83 -23.70
N GLU A 2 -25.22 3.76 -23.16
CA GLU A 2 -26.34 3.86 -22.19
C GLU A 2 -25.98 4.55 -20.85
N LEU A 3 -24.77 4.33 -20.30
CA LEU A 3 -24.33 4.97 -19.05
C LEU A 3 -24.21 6.50 -19.15
N GLN A 4 -23.85 7.04 -20.31
CA GLN A 4 -23.74 8.48 -20.53
C GLN A 4 -25.12 9.17 -20.48
N ILE A 5 -26.17 8.47 -20.93
CA ILE A 5 -27.55 8.98 -20.89
C ILE A 5 -28.02 9.15 -19.45
N ILE A 6 -27.68 8.20 -18.57
CA ILE A 6 -28.03 8.25 -17.14
C ILE A 6 -27.23 9.35 -16.43
N GLN A 7 -25.93 9.47 -16.71
CA GLN A 7 -25.07 10.49 -16.11
C GLN A 7 -25.57 11.92 -16.40
N ASN A 8 -26.07 12.17 -17.61
CA ASN A 8 -26.62 13.47 -18.01
C ASN A 8 -27.96 13.83 -17.33
N LYS A 9 -28.59 12.84 -16.67
CA LYS A 9 -29.87 12.99 -15.94
C LYS A 9 -29.68 13.10 -14.42
N ILE A 10 -28.42 13.12 -13.94
CA ILE A 10 -28.09 13.34 -12.52
C ILE A 10 -27.80 14.83 -12.33
N TYR A 11 -28.54 15.45 -11.41
CA TYR A 11 -28.40 16.85 -11.02
C TYR A 11 -27.83 16.95 -9.62
N GLU A 12 -27.13 18.04 -9.35
CA GLU A 12 -26.70 18.38 -8.00
C GLU A 12 -27.59 19.53 -7.48
N ILE A 13 -28.46 19.22 -6.52
CA ILE A 13 -29.42 20.16 -5.95
C ILE A 13 -29.33 20.04 -4.43
N ARG A 14 -29.19 21.17 -3.72
CA ARG A 14 -29.00 21.20 -2.26
C ARG A 14 -27.83 20.32 -1.77
N GLY A 15 -26.77 20.17 -2.58
CA GLY A 15 -25.62 19.31 -2.27
C GLY A 15 -25.89 17.81 -2.37
N GLN A 16 -27.04 17.41 -2.94
CA GLN A 16 -27.40 16.01 -3.15
C GLN A 16 -27.46 15.69 -4.65
N LYS A 17 -26.99 14.50 -5.01
CA LYS A 17 -27.18 13.96 -6.36
C LYS A 17 -28.61 13.44 -6.48
N VAL A 18 -29.37 14.05 -7.38
CA VAL A 18 -30.80 13.77 -7.56
C VAL A 18 -31.16 13.56 -9.02
N MET A 19 -32.20 12.77 -9.25
CA MET A 19 -32.86 12.64 -10.56
C MET A 19 -34.27 13.20 -10.48
N LEU A 20 -34.73 13.84 -11.56
CA LEU A 20 -36.04 14.48 -11.61
C LEU A 20 -37.12 13.50 -12.06
N ASP A 21 -38.35 13.73 -11.61
CA ASP A 21 -39.49 12.84 -11.87
C ASP A 21 -39.73 12.53 -13.35
N PHE A 22 -39.54 13.50 -14.25
CA PHE A 22 -39.74 13.31 -15.68
C PHE A 22 -38.62 12.49 -16.33
N ASP A 23 -37.38 12.64 -15.87
CA ASP A 23 -36.26 11.85 -16.35
C ASP A 23 -36.38 10.39 -15.87
N LEU A 24 -36.82 10.19 -14.63
CA LEU A 24 -37.10 8.85 -14.08
C LEU A 24 -38.29 8.19 -14.75
N ALA A 25 -39.35 8.95 -15.04
CA ALA A 25 -40.52 8.42 -15.73
C ALA A 25 -40.13 7.84 -17.10
N GLU A 26 -39.30 8.54 -17.87
CA GLU A 26 -38.74 8.07 -19.13
C GLU A 26 -37.91 6.79 -18.95
N LEU A 27 -36.99 6.77 -17.97
CA LEU A 27 -36.14 5.60 -17.69
C LEU A 27 -36.94 4.36 -17.30
N TYR A 28 -38.01 4.54 -16.53
CA TYR A 28 -38.89 3.44 -16.11
C TYR A 28 -39.97 3.09 -17.15
N GLY A 29 -40.08 3.82 -18.26
CA GLY A 29 -41.10 3.62 -19.29
C GLY A 29 -42.52 3.90 -18.78
N THR A 30 -42.68 4.93 -17.94
CA THR A 30 -43.97 5.35 -17.36
C THR A 30 -44.26 6.81 -17.64
N GLU A 31 -45.54 7.21 -17.59
CA GLU A 31 -45.87 8.64 -17.66
C GLU A 31 -45.48 9.34 -16.36
N THR A 32 -44.90 10.55 -16.47
CA THR A 32 -44.54 11.39 -15.32
C THR A 32 -45.71 11.59 -14.36
N ARG A 33 -46.92 11.78 -14.89
CA ARG A 33 -48.16 11.91 -14.08
C ARG A 33 -48.47 10.65 -13.26
N LEU A 34 -48.26 9.47 -13.83
CA LEU A 34 -48.50 8.20 -13.15
C LEU A 34 -47.46 7.94 -12.06
N LEU A 35 -46.18 8.26 -12.33
CA LEU A 35 -45.11 8.17 -11.34
C LEU A 35 -45.42 9.03 -10.12
N LYS A 36 -45.74 10.32 -10.34
CA LYS A 36 -46.15 11.25 -9.28
C LYS A 36 -47.36 10.77 -8.49
N ARG A 37 -48.37 10.23 -9.18
CA ARG A 37 -49.55 9.67 -8.53
C ARG A 37 -49.20 8.47 -7.65
N ALA A 38 -48.27 7.61 -8.10
CA ALA A 38 -47.82 6.47 -7.34
C ALA A 38 -47.06 6.90 -6.07
N VAL A 39 -46.20 7.92 -6.19
CA VAL A 39 -45.50 8.55 -5.06
C VAL A 39 -46.48 9.15 -4.05
N ARG A 40 -47.42 10.00 -4.51
CA ARG A 40 -48.42 10.63 -3.64
C ARG A 40 -49.33 9.64 -2.91
N ARG A 41 -49.56 8.44 -3.47
CA ARG A 41 -50.30 7.37 -2.81
C ARG A 41 -49.48 6.62 -1.75
N ASN A 42 -48.16 6.73 -1.81
CA ASN A 42 -47.23 6.00 -0.96
C ASN A 42 -46.27 6.97 -0.25
N MET A 43 -46.72 8.17 0.13
CA MET A 43 -45.86 9.20 0.74
C MET A 43 -45.13 8.70 2.00
N GLU A 44 -45.74 7.79 2.76
CA GLU A 44 -45.10 7.14 3.93
C GLU A 44 -43.79 6.40 3.60
N ARG A 45 -43.58 6.02 2.32
CA ARG A 45 -42.36 5.36 1.84
C ARG A 45 -41.28 6.35 1.39
N PHE A 46 -41.61 7.64 1.34
CA PHE A 46 -40.78 8.70 0.80
C PHE A 46 -40.54 9.79 1.84
N PRO A 47 -39.66 9.53 2.82
CA PRO A 47 -39.18 10.56 3.74
C PRO A 47 -38.34 11.64 3.01
N ASP A 48 -38.06 12.74 3.71
CA ASP A 48 -37.40 13.93 3.14
C ASP A 48 -35.98 13.66 2.59
N ASP A 49 -35.32 12.60 3.03
CA ASP A 49 -34.01 12.15 2.53
C ASP A 49 -34.11 11.29 1.24
N PHE A 50 -35.30 10.83 0.87
CA PHE A 50 -35.55 10.03 -0.33
C PHE A 50 -36.00 10.92 -1.49
N MET A 51 -36.80 11.94 -1.19
CA MET A 51 -37.23 12.90 -2.19
C MET A 51 -37.67 14.22 -1.58
N PHE A 52 -37.64 15.25 -2.40
CA PHE A 52 -38.20 16.55 -2.06
C PHE A 52 -38.77 17.20 -3.32
N GLU A 53 -39.70 18.12 -3.12
CA GLU A 53 -40.22 18.97 -4.18
C GLU A 53 -39.29 20.17 -4.38
N LEU A 54 -38.94 20.46 -5.63
CA LEU A 54 -38.15 21.64 -5.95
C LEU A 54 -38.97 22.91 -5.73
N THR A 55 -38.31 23.98 -5.29
CA THR A 55 -38.89 25.31 -5.31
C THR A 55 -38.98 25.82 -6.75
N ASN A 56 -39.87 26.80 -7.00
CA ASN A 56 -39.97 27.45 -8.31
C ASN A 56 -38.64 28.07 -8.76
N GLU A 57 -37.88 28.63 -7.82
CA GLU A 57 -36.56 29.20 -8.09
C GLU A 57 -35.56 28.12 -8.53
N GLU A 58 -35.46 27.02 -7.77
CA GLU A 58 -34.59 25.88 -8.12
C GLU A 58 -34.96 25.28 -9.48
N ALA A 59 -36.26 25.09 -9.75
CA ALA A 59 -36.73 24.57 -11.03
C ALA A 59 -36.39 25.50 -12.21
N ASN A 60 -36.53 26.83 -12.03
CA ASN A 60 -36.19 27.81 -13.05
C ASN A 60 -34.67 27.91 -13.29
N CYS A 61 -33.86 27.80 -12.23
CA CYS A 61 -32.40 27.73 -12.36
C CYS A 61 -31.97 26.51 -13.19
N LEU A 62 -32.57 25.33 -12.98
CA LEU A 62 -32.27 24.14 -13.77
C LEU A 62 -32.64 24.32 -15.25
N LEU A 63 -33.79 24.95 -15.55
CA LEU A 63 -34.17 25.28 -16.92
C LEU A 63 -33.16 26.22 -17.58
N SER A 64 -32.75 27.28 -16.88
CA SER A 64 -31.79 28.26 -17.43
C SER A 64 -30.46 27.60 -17.82
N SER A 65 -30.05 26.55 -17.10
CA SER A 65 -28.85 25.77 -17.41
C SER A 65 -29.02 24.82 -18.61
N ARG A 66 -30.26 24.41 -18.94
CA ARG A 66 -30.59 23.54 -20.09
C ARG A 66 -30.85 24.31 -21.39
N VAL A 67 -31.18 25.60 -21.34
CA VAL A 67 -31.49 26.39 -22.54
C VAL A 67 -30.18 26.75 -23.25
N SER A 68 -29.77 25.91 -24.19
CA SER A 68 -28.91 26.33 -25.30
C SER A 68 -29.64 27.38 -26.14
N GLN A 69 -28.90 28.28 -26.78
CA GLN A 69 -29.26 29.57 -27.40
C GLN A 69 -30.43 29.58 -28.42
N ILE A 70 -31.17 28.50 -28.62
CA ILE A 70 -32.22 28.36 -29.64
C ILE A 70 -33.40 27.59 -29.02
N GLY A 71 -34.51 28.30 -28.76
CA GLY A 71 -35.83 27.68 -28.66
C GLY A 71 -36.39 27.48 -27.25
N ILE A 72 -37.55 28.12 -27.04
CA ILE A 72 -38.67 27.85 -26.13
C ILE A 72 -38.39 26.78 -25.02
N PRO A 73 -38.54 27.12 -23.72
CA PRO A 73 -38.39 26.14 -22.65
C PRO A 73 -39.38 24.99 -22.85
N GLN A 74 -38.84 23.76 -22.93
CA GLN A 74 -39.62 22.54 -23.20
C GLN A 74 -40.61 22.21 -22.06
N TYR A 75 -40.47 22.86 -20.89
CA TYR A 75 -41.32 22.72 -19.73
C TYR A 75 -41.63 24.09 -19.09
N ASN A 76 -42.92 24.38 -18.87
CA ASN A 76 -43.38 25.51 -18.07
C ASN A 76 -43.54 25.08 -16.60
N PHE A 77 -42.45 25.14 -15.80
CA PHE A 77 -42.52 24.82 -14.37
C PHE A 77 -43.30 25.87 -13.53
N SER A 78 -43.71 26.99 -14.14
CA SER A 78 -44.59 28.01 -13.52
C SER A 78 -45.93 27.44 -13.00
N ALA A 79 -46.41 26.33 -13.56
CA ALA A 79 -47.63 25.65 -13.11
C ALA A 79 -47.36 24.36 -12.30
N TYR A 80 -46.10 23.92 -12.20
CA TYR A 80 -45.77 22.59 -11.67
C TYR A 80 -44.30 22.47 -11.24
N THR A 81 -44.07 22.14 -9.98
CA THR A 81 -42.75 21.94 -9.35
C THR A 81 -42.33 20.47 -9.34
N PRO A 82 -41.23 20.06 -10.01
CA PRO A 82 -40.83 18.66 -10.10
C PRO A 82 -40.36 18.09 -8.77
N PHE A 83 -40.61 16.80 -8.58
CA PHE A 83 -39.97 16.03 -7.52
C PHE A 83 -38.55 15.67 -7.93
N ALA A 84 -37.62 15.85 -6.99
CA ALA A 84 -36.25 15.39 -7.06
C ALA A 84 -36.10 14.16 -6.15
N PHE A 85 -35.51 13.09 -6.68
CA PHE A 85 -35.29 11.83 -5.98
C PHE A 85 -33.80 11.59 -5.80
N THR A 86 -33.40 11.27 -4.57
CA THR A 86 -32.05 10.80 -4.26
C THR A 86 -31.87 9.35 -4.72
N GLU A 87 -30.65 8.80 -4.61
CA GLU A 87 -30.39 7.39 -4.93
C GLU A 87 -31.32 6.44 -4.15
N GLN A 88 -31.58 6.75 -2.88
CA GLN A 88 -32.52 6.02 -2.03
C GLN A 88 -33.97 6.15 -2.56
N GLY A 89 -34.37 7.35 -2.97
CA GLY A 89 -35.67 7.60 -3.60
C GLY A 89 -35.88 6.82 -4.89
N VAL A 90 -34.85 6.75 -5.75
CA VAL A 90 -34.87 5.96 -6.99
C VAL A 90 -35.00 4.48 -6.69
N ALA A 91 -34.26 3.98 -5.70
CA ALA A 91 -34.41 2.60 -5.24
C ALA A 91 -35.84 2.34 -4.74
N MET A 92 -36.42 3.25 -3.96
CA MET A 92 -37.78 3.12 -3.46
C MET A 92 -38.84 3.16 -4.58
N LEU A 93 -38.66 4.03 -5.59
CA LEU A 93 -39.53 4.10 -6.77
C LEU A 93 -39.63 2.75 -7.49
N SER A 94 -38.53 2.00 -7.57
CA SER A 94 -38.54 0.66 -8.19
C SER A 94 -39.47 -0.33 -7.49
N SER A 95 -39.78 -0.12 -6.21
CA SER A 95 -40.72 -0.94 -5.43
C SER A 95 -42.18 -0.50 -5.54
N VAL A 96 -42.42 0.77 -5.90
CA VAL A 96 -43.75 1.39 -5.98
C VAL A 96 -44.32 1.35 -7.39
N LEU A 97 -43.45 1.39 -8.41
CA LEU A 97 -43.84 1.33 -9.81
C LEU A 97 -44.03 -0.12 -10.28
N HIS A 98 -45.02 -0.33 -11.15
CA HIS A 98 -45.35 -1.64 -11.73
C HIS A 98 -44.80 -1.86 -13.15
N SER A 99 -43.90 -1.00 -13.64
CA SER A 99 -43.31 -1.19 -14.97
C SER A 99 -42.34 -2.38 -14.98
N THR A 100 -42.21 -3.04 -16.12
CA THR A 100 -41.29 -4.18 -16.27
C THR A 100 -39.84 -3.80 -15.97
N VAL A 101 -39.45 -2.56 -16.27
CA VAL A 101 -38.15 -1.98 -15.93
C VAL A 101 -38.02 -1.81 -14.41
N ALA A 102 -39.01 -1.20 -13.75
CA ALA A 102 -39.00 -1.00 -12.30
C ALA A 102 -38.88 -2.32 -11.53
N ILE A 103 -39.65 -3.34 -11.93
CA ILE A 103 -39.60 -4.68 -11.33
C ILE A 103 -38.19 -5.29 -11.45
N LYS A 104 -37.57 -5.23 -12.63
CA LYS A 104 -36.20 -5.72 -12.86
C LYS A 104 -35.17 -4.97 -12.01
N VAL A 105 -35.28 -3.66 -11.95
CA VAL A 105 -34.39 -2.80 -11.15
C VAL A 105 -34.49 -3.16 -9.68
N ASN A 106 -35.70 -3.30 -9.12
CA ASN A 106 -35.90 -3.70 -7.73
C ASN A 106 -35.26 -5.06 -7.43
N ILE A 107 -35.48 -6.07 -8.30
CA ILE A 107 -34.85 -7.39 -8.15
C ILE A 107 -33.32 -7.27 -8.16
N ASN A 108 -32.76 -6.46 -9.06
CA ASN A 108 -31.30 -6.26 -9.15
C ASN A 108 -30.74 -5.54 -7.93
N ILE A 109 -31.45 -4.54 -7.40
CA ILE A 109 -31.07 -3.84 -6.16
C ILE A 109 -31.04 -4.84 -4.99
N MET A 110 -32.07 -5.67 -4.85
CA MET A 110 -32.13 -6.68 -3.78
C MET A 110 -31.02 -7.73 -3.92
N ARG A 111 -30.72 -8.18 -5.15
CA ARG A 111 -29.59 -9.11 -5.41
C ARG A 111 -28.25 -8.48 -5.05
N ALA A 112 -28.02 -7.23 -5.49
CA ALA A 112 -26.79 -6.51 -5.17
C ALA A 112 -26.62 -6.35 -3.65
N PHE A 113 -27.70 -6.01 -2.93
CA PHE A 113 -27.68 -5.91 -1.47
C PHE A 113 -27.30 -7.24 -0.80
N VAL A 114 -27.88 -8.37 -1.24
CA VAL A 114 -27.53 -9.69 -0.71
C VAL A 114 -26.07 -10.04 -1.02
N SER A 115 -25.60 -9.78 -2.24
CA SER A 115 -24.22 -10.04 -2.64
C SER A 115 -23.22 -9.21 -1.83
N ILE A 116 -23.50 -7.91 -1.62
CA ILE A 116 -22.66 -7.03 -0.79
C ILE A 116 -22.63 -7.53 0.65
N ARG A 117 -23.79 -7.89 1.21
CA ARG A 117 -23.87 -8.44 2.57
C ARG A 117 -23.05 -9.72 2.72
N GLN A 118 -23.15 -10.65 1.76
CA GLN A 118 -22.36 -11.88 1.76
C GLN A 118 -20.86 -11.58 1.63
N TYR A 119 -20.49 -10.63 0.77
CA TYR A 119 -19.11 -10.20 0.62
C TYR A 119 -18.54 -9.63 1.92
N VAL A 120 -19.27 -8.74 2.61
CA VAL A 120 -18.85 -8.17 3.90
C VAL A 120 -18.70 -9.26 4.96
N LEU A 121 -19.64 -10.20 5.06
CA LEU A 121 -19.52 -11.33 6.00
C LEU A 121 -18.35 -12.26 5.67
N ALA A 122 -18.04 -12.45 4.39
CA ALA A 122 -16.87 -13.23 3.95
C ALA A 122 -15.55 -12.46 4.11
N SER A 123 -15.59 -11.13 4.26
CA SER A 123 -14.39 -10.34 4.55
C SER A 123 -13.91 -10.52 5.98
N ASP A 124 -14.77 -10.88 6.93
CA ASP A 124 -14.34 -11.15 8.32
C ASP A 124 -13.33 -12.31 8.38
N THR A 125 -13.57 -13.38 7.65
CA THR A 125 -12.63 -14.52 7.58
C THR A 125 -11.33 -14.13 6.87
N LYS A 126 -11.41 -13.30 5.82
CA LYS A 126 -10.22 -12.80 5.12
C LYS A 126 -9.39 -11.84 5.97
N ASN A 127 -10.05 -11.03 6.80
CA ASN A 127 -9.37 -10.13 7.73
C ASN A 127 -8.60 -10.93 8.79
N GLN A 128 -9.17 -12.05 9.27
CA GLN A 128 -8.47 -12.97 10.17
C GLN A 128 -7.21 -13.56 9.52
N GLU A 129 -7.30 -14.06 8.28
CA GLU A 129 -6.13 -14.56 7.53
C GLU A 129 -5.06 -13.46 7.34
N ILE A 130 -5.47 -12.22 7.07
CA ILE A 130 -4.56 -11.07 6.95
C ILE A 130 -3.87 -10.78 8.28
N ASP A 131 -4.58 -10.83 9.40
CA ASP A 131 -4.02 -10.57 10.72
C ASP A 131 -3.05 -11.69 11.15
N GLU A 132 -3.34 -12.96 10.83
CA GLU A 132 -2.41 -14.07 11.02
C GLU A 132 -1.13 -13.89 10.19
N LEU A 133 -1.25 -13.50 8.92
CA LEU A 133 -0.11 -13.21 8.06
C LEU A 133 0.73 -12.05 8.61
N ARG A 134 0.10 -11.00 9.13
CA ARG A 134 0.78 -9.87 9.78
C ARG A 134 1.58 -10.31 10.99
N GLN A 135 1.00 -11.14 11.87
CA GLN A 135 1.73 -11.69 13.01
C GLN A 135 2.94 -12.51 12.56
N ARG A 136 2.79 -13.34 11.52
CA ARG A 136 3.89 -14.16 11.02
C ARG A 136 5.02 -13.33 10.43
N ILE A 137 4.71 -12.26 9.71
CA ILE A 137 5.72 -11.31 9.20
C ILE A 137 6.46 -10.64 10.36
N GLN A 138 5.74 -10.18 11.38
CA GLN A 138 6.34 -9.54 12.55
C GLN A 138 7.29 -10.48 13.33
N GLU A 139 6.92 -11.75 13.46
CA GLU A 139 7.80 -12.78 14.04
C GLU A 139 9.07 -12.96 13.23
N LEU A 140 8.95 -13.05 11.90
CA LEU A 140 10.09 -13.20 10.99
C LEU A 140 11.01 -11.98 11.03
N GLU A 141 10.45 -10.77 11.09
CA GLU A 141 11.23 -9.54 11.25
C GLU A 141 12.00 -9.52 12.58
N SER A 142 11.37 -9.96 13.68
CA SER A 142 12.05 -10.08 14.98
C SER A 142 13.16 -11.12 14.95
N GLN A 143 12.93 -12.27 14.31
CA GLN A 143 13.95 -13.31 14.14
C GLN A 143 15.11 -12.81 13.28
N GLY A 144 14.83 -12.09 12.18
CA GLY A 144 15.84 -11.48 11.33
C GLY A 144 16.70 -10.46 12.09
N SER A 145 16.07 -9.61 12.92
CA SER A 145 16.78 -8.65 13.78
C SER A 145 17.71 -9.35 14.78
N LYS A 146 17.25 -10.44 15.42
CA LYS A 146 18.08 -11.24 16.34
C LYS A 146 19.24 -11.93 15.62
N ALA A 147 19.00 -12.50 14.45
CA ALA A 147 20.04 -13.13 13.64
C ALA A 147 21.11 -12.11 13.23
N PHE A 148 20.70 -10.91 12.85
CA PHE A 148 21.63 -9.82 12.52
C PHE A 148 22.48 -9.39 13.73
N ALA A 149 21.87 -9.25 14.91
CA ALA A 149 22.60 -8.95 16.13
C ALA A 149 23.64 -10.03 16.48
N MET A 150 23.27 -11.31 16.34
CA MET A 150 24.18 -12.44 16.56
C MET A 150 25.35 -12.45 15.56
N ILE A 151 25.09 -12.16 14.28
CA ILE A 151 26.14 -12.06 13.26
C ILE A 151 27.13 -10.95 13.60
N ASN A 152 26.65 -9.77 14.03
CA ASN A 152 27.54 -8.67 14.40
C ASN A 152 28.40 -9.02 15.62
N GLN A 153 27.82 -9.66 16.63
CA GLN A 153 28.55 -10.09 17.82
C GLN A 153 29.65 -11.10 17.48
N ILE A 154 29.33 -12.11 16.65
CA ILE A 154 30.34 -13.07 16.16
C ILE A 154 31.42 -12.34 15.34
N GLY A 155 31.04 -11.35 14.53
CA GLY A 155 31.97 -10.52 13.79
C GLY A 155 32.98 -9.80 14.71
N GLU A 156 32.50 -9.20 15.80
CA GLU A 156 33.36 -8.56 16.81
C GLU A 156 34.30 -9.57 17.49
N GLU A 157 33.77 -10.71 17.96
CA GLU A 157 34.56 -11.77 18.61
C GLU A 157 35.66 -12.31 17.67
N THR A 158 35.36 -12.49 16.38
CA THR A 158 36.35 -12.95 15.40
C THR A 158 37.43 -11.90 15.13
N LEU A 159 37.07 -10.61 15.11
CA LEU A 159 38.04 -9.53 14.96
C LEU A 159 38.97 -9.44 16.17
N GLU A 160 38.44 -9.59 17.38
CA GLU A 160 39.23 -9.66 18.61
C GLU A 160 40.21 -10.83 18.57
N ALA A 161 39.73 -12.04 18.22
CA ALA A 161 40.59 -13.22 18.11
C ALA A 161 41.71 -13.06 17.06
N ILE A 162 41.43 -12.42 15.92
CA ILE A 162 42.45 -12.12 14.90
C ILE A 162 43.47 -11.11 15.44
N ASN A 163 43.03 -10.10 16.17
CA ASN A 163 43.91 -9.09 16.74
C ASN A 163 44.85 -9.69 17.80
N ASP A 164 44.32 -10.51 18.71
CA ASP A 164 45.12 -11.19 19.73
C ASP A 164 46.18 -12.10 19.11
N LEU A 165 45.80 -12.88 18.08
CA LEU A 165 46.74 -13.72 17.34
C LEU A 165 47.81 -12.88 16.63
N SER A 166 47.45 -11.72 16.07
CA SER A 166 48.42 -10.81 15.46
C SER A 166 49.40 -10.24 16.49
N GLU A 167 48.96 -9.95 17.72
CA GLU A 167 49.84 -9.47 18.78
C GLU A 167 50.79 -10.56 19.27
N ASP A 168 50.32 -11.81 19.40
CA ASP A 168 51.17 -12.92 19.82
C ASP A 168 52.22 -13.28 18.75
N THR A 169 51.83 -13.30 17.47
CA THR A 169 52.80 -13.49 16.36
C THR A 169 53.86 -12.39 16.30
N ARG A 170 53.51 -11.13 16.62
CA ARG A 170 54.49 -10.04 16.74
C ARG A 170 55.50 -10.31 17.86
N LYS A 171 55.03 -10.73 19.05
CA LYS A 171 55.92 -11.08 20.18
C LYS A 171 56.84 -12.25 19.84
N GLU A 172 56.32 -13.27 19.17
CA GLU A 172 57.13 -14.41 18.72
C GLU A 172 58.24 -13.96 17.76
N LEU A 173 57.93 -13.12 16.77
CA LEU A 173 58.91 -12.58 15.83
C LEU A 173 59.99 -11.73 16.54
N ASP A 174 59.60 -10.90 17.52
CA ASP A 174 60.55 -10.11 18.31
C ASP A 174 61.51 -11.03 19.09
N SER A 175 60.99 -12.11 19.69
CA SER A 175 61.81 -13.08 20.42
C SER A 175 62.83 -13.77 19.51
N ILE A 176 62.42 -14.11 18.28
CA ILE A 176 63.29 -14.71 17.26
C ILE A 176 64.38 -13.72 16.86
N TYR A 177 64.02 -12.45 16.63
CA TYR A 177 64.99 -11.41 16.27
C TYR A 177 66.05 -11.21 17.36
N LEU A 178 65.62 -11.17 18.62
CA LEU A 178 66.51 -11.04 19.77
C LEU A 178 67.49 -12.22 19.87
N ALA A 179 66.99 -13.45 19.73
CA ALA A 179 67.81 -14.66 19.74
C ALA A 179 68.83 -14.68 18.59
N LEU A 180 68.41 -14.28 17.37
CA LEU A 180 69.31 -14.18 16.22
C LEU A 180 70.39 -13.11 16.43
N SER A 181 70.04 -11.97 17.03
CA SER A 181 71.01 -10.92 17.36
C SER A 181 72.05 -11.40 18.38
N GLU A 182 71.61 -12.07 19.44
CA GLU A 182 72.53 -12.65 20.44
C GLU A 182 73.45 -13.70 19.82
N LEU A 183 72.94 -14.53 18.90
CA LEU A 183 73.72 -15.56 18.22
C LEU A 183 74.76 -14.92 17.27
N ALA A 184 74.38 -13.89 16.53
CA ALA A 184 75.29 -13.13 15.67
C ALA A 184 76.40 -12.41 16.48
N ASP A 185 76.07 -11.89 17.67
CA ASP A 185 77.06 -11.30 18.58
C ASP A 185 78.00 -12.37 19.16
N LYS A 186 77.48 -13.55 19.49
CA LYS A 186 78.32 -14.71 19.89
C LYS A 186 79.29 -15.09 18.78
N GLU A 187 78.84 -15.22 17.53
CA GLU A 187 79.72 -15.51 16.39
C GLU A 187 80.79 -14.43 16.15
N LYS A 188 80.46 -13.14 16.33
CA LYS A 188 81.47 -12.06 16.32
C LYS A 188 82.49 -12.20 17.45
N THR A 189 82.06 -12.53 18.66
CA THR A 189 82.98 -12.73 19.80
C THR A 189 83.86 -13.98 19.65
N GLU A 190 83.33 -15.05 19.05
CA GLU A 190 84.08 -16.28 18.76
C GLU A 190 85.08 -16.08 17.61
N SER A 191 84.70 -15.36 16.55
CA SER A 191 85.61 -15.01 15.45
C SER A 191 86.71 -14.01 15.86
N LEU A 192 86.47 -13.14 16.85
CA LEU A 192 87.51 -12.30 17.47
C LEU A 192 88.48 -13.11 18.35
N LYS A 193 88.02 -14.20 19.01
CA LYS A 193 88.87 -15.09 19.82
C LYS A 193 89.75 -16.04 18.97
N SER A 194 89.33 -16.42 17.76
CA SER A 194 90.06 -17.43 16.94
C SER A 194 91.22 -16.88 16.10
N LYS A 195 91.44 -15.56 16.08
CA LYS A 195 92.49 -14.92 15.26
C LYS A 195 93.90 -15.05 15.88
N HIS A 196 94.42 -16.26 16.01
CA HIS A 196 95.82 -16.52 16.37
C HIS A 196 96.72 -16.44 15.12
N ARG A 197 97.64 -15.46 15.05
CA ARG A 197 98.62 -15.35 13.96
C ARG A 197 99.68 -16.45 14.11
N ARG A 198 99.84 -17.30 13.09
CA ARG A 198 100.89 -18.33 13.06
C ARG A 198 102.27 -17.68 12.79
N PRO A 199 103.32 -18.01 13.55
CA PRO A 199 104.67 -17.53 13.25
C PRO A 199 105.28 -18.30 12.06
N ILE A 200 106.11 -17.62 11.27
CA ILE A 200 106.80 -18.17 10.08
C ILE A 200 108.25 -18.48 10.47
N GLY A 201 108.73 -19.70 10.20
CA GLY A 201 110.12 -20.12 10.38
C GLY A 201 110.50 -21.25 9.42
N PHE A 202 111.74 -21.25 8.94
CA PHE A 202 112.26 -22.13 7.88
C PHE A 202 112.69 -23.51 8.40
N ILE A 203 112.53 -24.52 7.53
CA ILE A 203 112.89 -25.92 7.78
C ILE A 203 114.33 -26.15 7.30
N HIS A 204 115.21 -26.66 8.17
CA HIS A 204 116.54 -27.15 7.79
C HIS A 204 116.49 -28.62 7.38
N TYR A 205 117.24 -28.98 6.34
CA TYR A 205 117.51 -30.36 5.92
C TYR A 205 118.93 -30.73 6.34
N ASP A 206 119.10 -31.83 7.06
CA ASP A 206 120.39 -32.46 7.27
C ASP A 206 120.50 -33.71 6.38
N ASN A 207 121.58 -33.74 5.59
CA ASN A 207 122.07 -34.86 4.78
C ASN A 207 123.05 -35.69 5.63
N GLU A 208 122.98 -37.02 5.60
CA GLU A 208 124.11 -37.95 5.79
C GLU A 208 123.80 -39.19 4.93
N GLU A 209 124.46 -39.30 3.75
CA GLU A 209 125.63 -40.16 3.43
C GLU A 209 125.25 -41.58 2.96
#